data_AF-A0A821ZSV2-F1
#
_entry.id   AF-A0A821ZSV2-F1
#
_cell.length_a   1.000
_cell.length_b   1.000
_cell.length_c   1.000
_cell.angle_alpha   90.00
_cell.angle_beta   90.00
_cell.angle_gamma   90.00
#
_symmetry.space_group_name_H-M   'P 1'
#
loop_
_entity.id
_entity.type
_entity.pdbx_description
1 polymer ?
#
loop_
_entity_poly.entity_id
_entity_poly.type
_entity_poly.pdbx_seq_one_letter_code
_entity_poly.pdbx_strand_id
1 'polypeptide(L)'
;MDIAPDLSHLTEDERKIIEAVINRQKAEEQRDAVALQSRMDDYSAPVAMAGRRYSQQTKTSAHGSSSNESGVCCEICEKTKFVDEQSARQCSICKKRFCVRCGVRLKGHQYNK
;
A
#
# COMPACT_ATOMS: atom_id res chain seq x y z
N MET A 1 -4.37 -0.24 -25.16
CA MET A 1 -3.77 -0.51 -26.49
C MET A 1 -3.75 -2.02 -26.62
N ASP A 2 -4.78 -2.60 -27.22
CA ASP A 2 -4.83 -4.04 -27.51
C ASP A 2 -4.47 -4.25 -28.99
N ILE A 3 -3.21 -4.00 -29.32
CA ILE A 3 -2.66 -4.38 -30.62
C ILE A 3 -2.43 -5.89 -30.53
N ALA A 4 -3.41 -6.67 -30.97
CA ALA A 4 -3.24 -8.10 -31.11
C ALA A 4 -2.08 -8.37 -32.09
N PRO A 5 -1.20 -9.33 -31.79
CA PRO A 5 -0.11 -9.67 -32.70
C PRO A 5 -0.68 -10.12 -34.04
N ASP A 6 -0.07 -9.70 -35.14
CA ASP A 6 -0.44 -10.17 -36.47
C ASP A 6 -0.06 -11.65 -36.62
N LEU A 7 -1.03 -12.47 -37.05
CA LEU A 7 -0.89 -13.92 -37.23
C LEU A 7 -1.11 -14.35 -38.70
N SER A 8 -1.16 -13.39 -39.63
CA SER A 8 -1.47 -13.64 -41.05
C SER A 8 -0.45 -14.53 -41.79
N HIS A 9 0.78 -14.64 -41.27
CA HIS A 9 1.84 -15.47 -41.84
C HIS A 9 1.76 -16.96 -41.46
N LEU A 10 0.90 -17.32 -40.50
CA LEU A 10 0.89 -18.66 -39.91
C LEU A 10 -0.11 -19.58 -40.60
N THR A 11 0.19 -20.88 -40.57
CA THR A 11 -0.81 -21.89 -40.92
C THR A 11 -1.95 -21.89 -39.90
N GLU A 12 -3.12 -22.40 -40.29
CA GLU A 12 -4.31 -22.38 -39.42
C GLU A 12 -4.08 -23.10 -38.08
N ASP A 13 -3.31 -24.19 -38.10
CA ASP A 13 -3.01 -24.97 -36.90
C ASP A 13 -2.05 -24.23 -35.96
N GLU A 14 -1.00 -23.60 -36.49
CA GLU A 14 -0.08 -22.77 -35.70
C GLU A 14 -0.80 -21.56 -35.10
N ARG A 15 -1.68 -20.92 -35.89
CA ARG A 15 -2.50 -19.80 -35.45
C ARG A 15 -3.41 -20.20 -34.28
N LYS A 16 -4.09 -21.35 -34.36
CA LYS A 16 -4.97 -21.86 -33.30
C LYS A 16 -4.24 -22.07 -31.99
N ILE A 17 -3.00 -22.58 -32.04
CA ILE A 17 -2.18 -22.80 -30.84
C ILE A 17 -1.87 -21.46 -30.16
N ILE A 18 -1.46 -20.45 -30.93
CA ILE A 18 -1.12 -19.12 -30.40
C ILE A 18 -2.35 -18.41 -29.85
N GLU A 19 -3.49 -18.45 -30.56
CA GLU A 19 -4.76 -17.88 -30.06
C GLU A 19 -5.20 -18.53 -28.74
N ALA A 20 -5.01 -19.85 -28.59
CA ALA A 20 -5.29 -20.54 -27.33
C ALA A 20 -4.39 -20.09 -26.18
N VAL A 21 -3.10 -19.81 -26.44
CA VAL A 21 -2.18 -19.25 -25.44
C VAL A 21 -2.61 -17.84 -25.04
N ILE A 22 -2.89 -16.97 -26.02
CA ILE A 22 -3.32 -15.58 -25.77
C ILE A 22 -4.61 -15.55 -24.96
N ASN A 23 -5.57 -16.42 -25.28
CA ASN A 23 -6.84 -16.46 -24.54
C ASN A 23 -6.66 -16.90 -23.09
N ARG A 24 -5.77 -17.88 -22.81
CA ARG A 24 -5.43 -18.26 -21.43
C ARG A 24 -4.74 -17.12 -20.68
N GLN A 25 -3.81 -16.43 -21.34
CA GLN A 25 -3.11 -15.27 -20.77
C GLN A 25 -4.09 -14.15 -20.42
N LYS A 26 -5.01 -13.80 -21.34
CA LYS A 26 -6.07 -12.81 -21.09
C LYS A 26 -6.99 -13.21 -19.93
N ALA A 27 -7.33 -14.50 -19.83
CA ALA A 27 -8.14 -15.00 -18.72
C ALA A 27 -7.39 -14.95 -17.38
N GLU A 28 -6.07 -15.14 -17.38
CA GLU A 28 -5.22 -14.93 -16.19
C GLU A 28 -5.13 -13.46 -15.81
N GLU A 29 -4.84 -12.58 -16.77
CA GLU A 29 -4.78 -11.14 -16.54
C GLU A 29 -6.11 -10.58 -16.03
N GLN A 30 -7.25 -11.05 -16.54
CA GLN A 30 -8.55 -10.64 -16.04
C GLN A 30 -8.80 -11.11 -14.60
N ARG A 31 -8.39 -12.33 -14.25
CA ARG A 31 -8.48 -12.83 -12.87
C ARG A 31 -7.60 -12.01 -11.92
N ASP A 32 -6.37 -11.71 -12.33
CA ASP A 32 -5.44 -10.90 -11.56
C ASP A 32 -5.92 -9.46 -11.41
N ALA A 33 -6.50 -8.87 -12.46
CA ALA A 33 -7.09 -7.53 -12.40
C ALA A 33 -8.24 -7.45 -11.38
N VAL A 34 -9.14 -8.45 -11.37
CA VAL A 34 -10.23 -8.54 -10.39
C VAL A 34 -9.68 -8.72 -8.98
N ALA A 35 -8.70 -9.60 -8.79
CA ALA A 35 -8.08 -9.83 -7.48
C ALA A 35 -7.35 -8.58 -6.96
N LEU A 36 -6.67 -7.85 -7.85
CA LEU A 36 -6.00 -6.59 -7.52
C LEU A 36 -7.02 -5.52 -7.16
N GLN A 37 -8.11 -5.39 -7.91
CA GLN A 37 -9.17 -4.42 -7.63
C GLN A 37 -9.82 -4.71 -6.27
N SER A 38 -10.18 -5.97 -5.98
CA SER A 38 -10.71 -6.36 -4.67
C SER A 38 -9.75 -6.02 -3.53
N ARG A 39 -8.44 -6.24 -3.70
CA ARG A 39 -7.44 -5.85 -2.70
C ARG A 39 -7.39 -4.33 -2.53
N MET A 40 -7.43 -3.57 -3.61
CA MET A 40 -7.43 -2.11 -3.55
C MET A 40 -8.64 -1.58 -2.77
N ASP A 41 -9.82 -2.19 -2.97
CA ASP A 41 -11.03 -1.86 -2.24
C ASP A 41 -10.86 -2.08 -0.73
N ASP A 42 -10.27 -3.21 -0.31
CA ASP A 42 -9.97 -3.51 1.10
C ASP A 42 -9.03 -2.49 1.74
N TYR A 43 -8.03 -2.00 1.00
CA TYR A 43 -7.07 -1.00 1.50
C TYR A 43 -7.59 0.45 1.41
N SER A 44 -8.59 0.73 0.56
CA SER A 44 -9.05 2.10 0.30
C SER A 44 -9.59 2.79 1.55
N ALA A 45 -10.43 2.12 2.34
CA ALA A 45 -11.04 2.64 3.54
C ALA A 45 -10.03 2.96 4.67
N PRO A 46 -9.12 2.05 5.08
CA PRO A 46 -8.14 2.35 6.11
C PRO A 46 -7.14 3.44 5.67
N VAL A 47 -6.76 3.48 4.38
CA VAL A 47 -5.88 4.55 3.85
C VAL A 47 -6.59 5.90 3.89
N ALA A 48 -7.86 5.98 3.45
CA ALA A 48 -8.64 7.21 3.51
C ALA A 48 -8.84 7.71 4.95
N MET A 49 -9.13 6.80 5.88
CA MET A 49 -9.24 7.11 7.32
C MET A 49 -7.93 7.65 7.89
N ALA A 50 -6.79 7.00 7.60
CA ALA A 50 -5.47 7.46 8.02
C ALA A 50 -5.14 8.87 7.47
N GLY A 51 -5.47 9.13 6.19
CA GLY A 51 -5.31 10.45 5.57
C GLY A 51 -6.16 11.55 6.22
N ARG A 52 -7.42 11.25 6.55
CA ARG A 52 -8.33 12.20 7.23
C ARG A 52 -7.92 12.50 8.67
N ARG A 53 -7.35 11.54 9.40
CA ARG A 53 -6.82 11.78 10.75
C ARG A 53 -5.57 12.66 10.72
N TYR A 54 -4.67 12.41 9.77
CA TYR A 54 -3.48 13.22 9.58
C TYR A 54 -3.81 14.70 9.30
N SER A 55 -4.77 14.96 8.40
CA SER A 55 -5.16 16.33 8.05
C SER A 55 -5.90 17.08 9.16
N GLN A 56 -6.58 16.38 10.08
CA GLN A 56 -7.19 16.98 11.26
C GLN A 56 -6.14 17.32 12.33
N GLN A 57 -5.13 16.47 12.52
CA GLN A 57 -4.07 16.67 13.52
C GLN A 57 -3.13 17.84 13.16
N THR A 58 -2.88 18.09 11.86
CA THR A 58 -2.08 19.25 11.42
C THR A 58 -2.77 20.60 11.63
N LYS A 59 -4.10 20.63 11.79
CA LYS A 59 -4.87 21.87 11.99
C LYS A 59 -5.03 22.25 13.47
N THR A 60 -4.96 21.29 14.39
CA THR A 60 -5.15 21.52 15.83
C THR A 60 -3.85 21.79 16.60
N SER A 61 -2.70 21.78 15.92
CA SER A 61 -1.38 22.04 16.53
C SER A 61 -1.05 23.54 16.70
N ALA A 62 -2.00 24.44 16.41
CA ALA A 62 -1.82 25.91 16.52
C ALA A 62 -2.52 26.56 17.72
N HIS A 63 -3.19 25.79 18.60
CA HIS A 63 -3.78 26.32 19.82
C HIS A 63 -3.59 25.33 20.98
N GLY A 64 -2.69 25.68 21.90
CA GLY A 64 -2.30 24.81 23.00
C GLY A 64 -3.33 24.70 24.12
N SER A 65 -3.22 23.63 24.92
CA SER A 65 -3.13 23.67 26.40
C SER A 65 -3.10 22.26 26.99
N SER A 66 -1.93 21.90 27.49
CA SER A 66 -1.62 21.31 28.80
C SER A 66 -2.70 20.50 29.56
N SER A 67 -2.47 19.18 29.67
CA SER A 67 -2.57 18.45 30.93
C SER A 67 -1.74 17.16 30.86
N ASN A 68 -0.70 17.11 31.70
CA ASN A 68 0.05 15.97 32.24
C ASN A 68 -0.04 14.59 31.55
N GLU A 69 1.14 14.04 31.26
CA GLU A 69 1.40 12.64 30.85
C GLU A 69 1.12 12.28 29.37
N SER A 70 1.40 13.23 28.46
CA SER A 70 1.34 12.99 27.01
C SER A 70 2.60 12.24 26.53
N GLY A 71 2.70 10.95 26.87
CA GLY A 71 3.66 10.05 26.24
C GLY A 71 3.43 10.00 24.72
N VAL A 72 4.52 9.89 23.94
CA VAL A 72 4.43 9.76 22.48
C VAL A 72 3.72 8.44 22.17
N CYS A 73 2.62 8.48 21.40
CA CYS A 73 1.88 7.28 21.01
C CYS A 73 2.24 6.83 19.58
N CYS A 74 2.01 5.56 19.29
CA CYS A 74 2.10 5.03 17.93
C CYS A 74 1.07 5.69 17.01
N GLU A 75 1.51 6.33 15.92
CA GLU A 75 0.65 7.07 14.97
C GLU A 75 -0.23 6.17 14.08
N ILE A 76 -0.07 4.85 14.18
CA ILE A 76 -0.85 3.86 13.40
C ILE A 76 -2.03 3.32 14.21
N CYS A 77 -1.80 2.83 15.43
CA CYS A 77 -2.85 2.25 16.26
C CYS A 77 -3.37 3.19 17.36
N GLU A 78 -2.65 4.27 17.68
CA GLU A 78 -2.96 5.24 18.75
C GLU A 78 -3.14 4.61 20.15
N LYS A 79 -2.79 3.33 20.31
CA LYS A 79 -2.96 2.56 21.55
C LYS A 79 -1.65 2.39 22.31
N THR A 80 -0.57 2.12 21.58
CA THR A 80 0.73 1.90 22.21
C THR A 80 1.35 3.25 22.57
N LYS A 81 1.49 3.51 23.88
CA LYS A 81 2.29 4.61 24.41
C LYS A 81 3.77 4.20 24.44
N PHE A 82 4.66 5.13 24.13
CA PHE A 82 6.10 4.97 24.25
C PHE A 82 6.60 5.62 25.54
N VAL A 83 7.72 5.11 26.07
CA VAL A 83 8.39 5.66 27.26
C VAL A 83 9.12 6.94 26.91
N ASP A 84 9.78 6.97 25.75
CA ASP A 84 10.45 8.13 25.16
C ASP A 84 10.28 8.13 23.63
N GLU A 85 10.74 9.18 22.96
CA GLU A 85 10.63 9.29 21.50
C GLU A 85 11.51 8.26 20.76
N GLN A 86 12.65 7.87 21.34
CA GLN A 86 13.61 6.94 20.75
C GLN A 86 13.11 5.48 20.74
N SER A 87 12.17 5.16 21.63
CA SER A 87 11.53 3.84 21.73
C SER A 87 10.61 3.52 20.54
N ALA A 88 10.21 4.54 19.77
CA ALA A 88 9.36 4.37 18.59
C ALA A 88 10.19 4.03 17.35
N ARG A 89 9.67 3.13 16.49
CA ARG A 89 10.26 2.93 15.15
C ARG A 89 9.76 3.99 14.20
N GLN A 90 10.61 4.48 13.30
CA GLN A 90 10.23 5.50 12.32
C GLN A 90 10.16 4.92 10.90
N CYS A 91 9.09 5.22 10.17
CA CYS A 91 8.96 4.82 8.78
C CYS A 91 9.96 5.59 7.91
N SER A 92 10.75 4.90 7.09
CA SER A 92 11.73 5.54 6.20
C SER A 92 11.07 6.40 5.12
N ILE A 93 9.86 6.04 4.69
CA ILE A 93 9.11 6.70 3.62
C ILE A 93 8.36 7.93 4.17
N CYS A 94 7.42 7.74 5.10
CA CYS A 94 6.51 8.81 5.55
C CYS A 94 6.87 9.43 6.91
N LYS A 95 7.99 9.03 7.54
CA LYS A 95 8.51 9.55 8.82
C LYS A 95 7.61 9.42 10.05
N LYS A 96 6.46 8.74 9.93
CA LYS A 96 5.58 8.40 11.05
C LYS A 96 6.25 7.46 12.05
N ARG A 97 5.95 7.67 13.33
CA ARG A 97 6.40 6.84 14.47
C ARG A 97 5.38 5.74 14.77
N PHE A 98 5.85 4.49 14.88
CA PHE A 98 5.00 3.32 15.04
C PHE A 98 5.58 2.28 16.02
N CYS A 99 4.71 1.49 16.64
CA CYS A 99 5.12 0.43 17.57
C CYS A 99 5.54 -0.83 16.82
N VAL A 100 6.23 -1.75 17.49
CA VAL A 100 6.77 -2.98 16.89
C VAL A 100 5.74 -3.87 16.18
N ARG A 101 4.44 -3.72 16.50
CA ARG A 101 3.32 -4.45 15.89
C ARG A 101 2.74 -3.76 14.66
N CYS A 102 2.95 -2.46 14.52
CA CYS A 102 2.33 -1.63 13.48
C CYS A 102 3.21 -1.41 12.25
N GLY A 103 4.42 -1.98 12.22
CA GLY A 103 5.26 -1.93 11.03
C GLY A 103 6.28 -3.04 10.99
N VAL A 104 6.87 -3.19 9.81
CA VAL A 104 7.77 -4.30 9.47
C VAL A 104 9.20 -3.81 9.26
N ARG A 105 10.18 -4.66 9.53
CA ARG A 105 11.58 -4.39 9.20
C ARG A 105 11.91 -5.02 7.86
N LEU A 106 12.09 -4.20 6.84
CA LEU A 106 12.57 -4.65 5.54
C LEU A 106 14.07 -4.94 5.64
N LYS A 107 14.51 -6.13 5.20
CA LYS A 107 15.93 -6.45 5.03
C LYS A 107 16.30 -6.12 3.57
N GLY A 108 17.33 -5.28 3.35
CA GLY A 108 17.95 -5.11 2.03
C GLY A 108 17.37 -4.04 1.09
N HIS A 109 16.18 -3.48 1.34
CA HIS A 109 15.69 -2.32 0.57
C HIS A 109 16.02 -1.01 1.28
N GLN A 110 17.21 -0.47 1.01
CA GLN A 110 17.38 0.97 1.05
C GLN A 110 16.57 1.52 -0.13
N TYR A 111 15.40 2.09 0.11
CA TYR A 111 14.81 3.02 -0.84
C TYR A 111 15.80 4.18 -0.92
N ASN A 112 16.72 4.11 -1.88
CA ASN A 112 17.65 5.19 -2.14
C ASN A 112 16.81 6.41 -2.52
N LYS A 113 17.10 7.49 -1.79
CA LYS A 113 16.58 8.83 -2.01
C LYS A 113 16.97 9.35 -3.38
#